data_AF-A0A7G9W976-F1
#
_entry.id   AF-A0A7G9W976-F1
#
_cell.length_a   1.000
_cell.length_b   1.000
_cell.length_c   1.000
_cell.angle_alpha   90.00
_cell.angle_beta   90.00
_cell.angle_gamma   90.00
#
_symmetry.space_group_name_H-M   'P 1'
#
loop_
_entity.id
_entity.type
_entity.pdbx_description
1 polymer ?
#
loop_
_entity_poly.entity_id
_entity_poly.type
_entity_poly.pdbx_seq_one_letter_code
_entity_poly.pdbx_strand_id
1 'polypeptide(L)'
;MDQKNIMHGGGRSSIELCDLISSSQELIHLKPYSGSSTLSHLFNQGVVSAELLVADKNFFKKANSKIREQEKGDKFQISDARKVKIVFGIISKDTDSLPKIPFFSKVAFRHAKSRLQAFGLDVSIKNIHDAR
;
A
#
# COMPACT_ATOMS: atom_id res chain seq x y z
N MET A 1 -8.69 2.06 8.51
CA MET A 1 -8.61 0.90 9.42
C MET A 1 -7.29 0.18 9.21
N ASP A 2 -6.64 -0.32 10.27
CA ASP A 2 -5.36 -1.06 10.24
C ASP A 2 -5.55 -2.49 9.69
N GLN A 3 -5.13 -2.77 8.46
CA GLN A 3 -5.41 -4.05 7.80
C GLN A 3 -4.30 -5.08 8.00
N LYS A 4 -4.71 -6.22 8.55
CA LYS A 4 -3.84 -7.36 8.83
C LYS A 4 -3.62 -8.23 7.60
N ASN A 5 -2.45 -8.88 7.60
CA ASN A 5 -1.95 -9.85 6.63
C ASN A 5 -2.99 -10.83 6.05
N ILE A 6 -2.95 -11.00 4.72
CA ILE A 6 -3.71 -11.97 3.93
C ILE A 6 -2.80 -13.17 3.60
N MET A 7 -3.21 -14.38 3.96
CA MET A 7 -2.47 -15.59 3.55
C MET A 7 -2.66 -15.89 2.05
N HIS A 8 -1.56 -15.86 1.30
CA HIS A 8 -1.58 -16.09 -0.15
C HIS A 8 -0.24 -16.67 -0.66
N GLY A 9 -0.29 -17.67 -1.54
CA GLY A 9 0.90 -18.30 -2.14
C GLY A 9 1.31 -19.68 -1.62
N GLY A 10 0.59 -20.27 -0.65
CA GLY A 10 0.94 -21.56 -0.03
C GLY A 10 2.11 -21.45 0.97
N GLY A 11 2.09 -22.25 2.05
CA GLY A 11 3.06 -22.16 3.15
C GLY A 11 2.75 -21.05 4.18
N ARG A 12 3.77 -20.60 4.93
CA ARG A 12 3.67 -19.52 5.96
C ARG A 12 3.73 -18.10 5.35
N SER A 13 3.69 -17.97 4.03
CA SER A 13 3.78 -16.67 3.33
C SER A 13 2.47 -15.89 3.49
N SER A 14 2.54 -14.77 4.19
CA SER A 14 1.44 -13.84 4.38
C SER A 14 1.75 -12.52 3.69
N ILE A 15 0.85 -12.07 2.82
CA ILE A 15 0.95 -10.80 2.10
C ILE A 15 0.09 -9.76 2.82
N GLU A 16 0.71 -8.68 3.26
CA GLU A 16 0.01 -7.52 3.79
C GLU A 16 -0.67 -6.74 2.65
N LEU A 17 -1.96 -6.43 2.75
CA LEU A 17 -2.66 -5.69 1.68
C LEU A 17 -2.22 -4.22 1.66
N CYS A 18 -2.38 -3.55 2.80
CA CYS A 18 -2.00 -2.17 3.08
C CYS A 18 -2.12 -1.93 4.58
N ASP A 19 -1.53 -0.86 5.10
CA ASP A 19 -1.75 -0.45 6.49
C ASP A 19 -3.15 0.13 6.66
N LEU A 20 -3.56 1.05 5.78
CA LEU A 20 -4.90 1.65 5.83
C LEU A 20 -5.60 1.60 4.48
N ILE A 21 -6.93 1.43 4.52
CA ILE A 21 -7.79 1.67 3.37
C ILE A 21 -8.68 2.88 3.62
N SER A 22 -8.90 3.72 2.60
CA SER A 22 -9.90 4.80 2.64
C SER A 22 -11.19 4.39 1.93
N SER A 23 -12.29 5.06 2.26
CA SER A 23 -13.58 4.89 1.57
C SER A 23 -13.53 5.26 0.08
N SER A 24 -12.50 6.01 -0.32
CA SER A 24 -12.20 6.34 -1.72
C SER A 24 -11.34 5.29 -2.42
N GLN A 25 -11.19 4.08 -1.86
CA GLN A 25 -10.38 2.98 -2.40
C GLN A 25 -8.88 3.32 -2.52
N GLU A 26 -8.35 4.11 -1.58
CA GLU A 26 -6.90 4.32 -1.46
C GLU A 26 -6.30 3.24 -0.55
N LEU A 27 -5.32 2.50 -1.06
CA LEU A 27 -4.48 1.57 -0.31
C LEU A 27 -3.25 2.33 0.18
N ILE A 28 -3.22 2.60 1.48
CA ILE A 28 -2.22 3.44 2.12
C ILE A 28 -1.21 2.54 2.84
N HIS A 29 0.05 2.65 2.44
CA HIS A 29 1.19 1.96 3.03
C HIS A 29 2.00 2.94 3.85
N LEU A 30 2.16 2.70 5.15
CA LEU A 30 2.74 3.61 6.13
C LEU A 30 4.06 3.08 6.67
N LYS A 31 5.06 3.97 6.75
CA LYS A 31 6.31 3.61 7.43
C LYS A 31 7.01 4.82 8.06
N PRO A 32 7.49 4.69 9.30
CA PRO A 32 8.49 5.62 9.85
C PRO A 32 9.75 5.63 9.01
N TYR A 33 10.23 6.82 8.69
CA TYR A 33 11.51 6.97 8.01
C TYR A 33 12.65 6.53 8.93
N SER A 34 13.34 5.46 8.55
CA SER A 34 14.50 4.93 9.29
C SER A 34 15.68 4.54 8.40
N GLY A 35 15.56 4.72 7.08
CA GLY A 35 16.60 4.39 6.11
C GLY A 35 16.07 3.94 4.75
N SER A 36 16.96 3.84 3.77
CA SER A 36 16.60 3.49 2.39
C SER A 36 16.10 2.06 2.24
N SER A 37 16.66 1.10 2.98
CA SER A 37 16.22 -0.31 2.96
C SER A 37 14.77 -0.45 3.42
N THR A 38 14.40 0.25 4.49
CA THR A 38 13.03 0.27 5.02
C THR A 38 12.02 0.81 4.01
N LEU A 39 12.37 1.89 3.30
CA LEU A 39 11.50 2.46 2.27
C LEU A 39 11.39 1.55 1.04
N SER A 40 12.50 0.96 0.60
CA SER A 40 12.47 -0.02 -0.50
C SER A 40 11.58 -1.23 -0.16
N HIS A 41 11.61 -1.69 1.09
CA HIS A 41 10.71 -2.73 1.56
C HIS A 41 9.24 -2.30 1.49
N LEU A 42 8.93 -1.11 2.02
CA LEU A 42 7.58 -0.53 1.94
C LEU A 42 7.06 -0.47 0.49
N PHE A 43 7.89 0.05 -0.42
CA PHE A 43 7.51 0.17 -1.83
C PHE A 43 7.26 -1.20 -2.47
N ASN A 44 8.12 -2.19 -2.19
CA ASN A 44 7.94 -3.54 -2.70
C ASN A 44 6.71 -4.23 -2.12
N GLN A 45 6.37 -4.00 -0.84
CA GLN A 45 5.13 -4.51 -0.26
C GLN A 45 3.91 -3.99 -1.02
N GLY A 46 3.83 -2.67 -1.27
CA GLY A 46 2.73 -2.09 -2.03
C GLY A 46 2.67 -2.52 -3.49
N VAL A 47 3.83 -2.77 -4.12
CA VAL A 47 3.88 -3.38 -5.46
C VAL A 47 3.27 -4.78 -5.44
N VAL A 48 3.76 -5.66 -4.56
CA VAL A 48 3.33 -7.06 -4.54
C VAL A 48 1.84 -7.18 -4.21
N SER A 49 1.35 -6.42 -3.22
CA SER A 49 -0.06 -6.50 -2.82
C SER A 49 -1.00 -5.99 -3.90
N ALA A 50 -0.67 -4.86 -4.55
CA ALA A 50 -1.48 -4.28 -5.61
C ALA A 50 -1.46 -5.12 -6.88
N GLU A 51 -0.32 -5.71 -7.24
CA GLU A 51 -0.22 -6.63 -8.38
C GLU A 51 -1.08 -7.87 -8.19
N LEU A 52 -1.01 -8.49 -7.01
CA LEU A 52 -1.86 -9.63 -6.68
C LEU A 52 -3.34 -9.24 -6.68
N LEU A 53 -3.68 -8.04 -6.22
CA LEU A 53 -5.05 -7.54 -6.23
C LEU A 53 -5.61 -7.41 -7.67
N VAL A 54 -4.79 -6.95 -8.61
CA VAL A 54 -5.19 -6.78 -10.01
C VAL A 54 -5.13 -8.09 -10.81
N ALA A 55 -4.11 -8.92 -10.58
CA ALA A 55 -3.83 -10.10 -11.40
C ALA A 55 -4.49 -11.39 -10.88
N ASP A 56 -4.73 -11.51 -9.58
CA ASP A 56 -5.21 -12.74 -8.94
C ASP A 56 -6.64 -12.58 -8.37
N LYS A 57 -7.60 -13.20 -9.05
CA LYS A 57 -9.02 -13.18 -8.65
C LYS A 57 -9.26 -13.80 -7.27
N ASN A 58 -8.47 -14.79 -6.86
CA ASN A 58 -8.59 -15.41 -5.54
C ASN A 58 -8.05 -14.47 -4.45
N PHE A 59 -6.93 -13.79 -4.71
CA PHE A 59 -6.43 -12.77 -3.80
C PHE A 59 -7.43 -11.63 -3.64
N PHE A 60 -7.99 -11.14 -4.75
CA PHE A 60 -9.03 -10.11 -4.75
C PHE A 60 -10.25 -10.48 -3.88
N LYS A 61 -10.76 -11.72 -4.01
CA LYS A 61 -11.86 -12.21 -3.18
C LYS A 61 -11.49 -12.25 -1.69
N LYS A 62 -10.28 -12.74 -1.36
CA LYS A 62 -9.78 -12.77 0.02
C LYS A 62 -9.62 -11.37 0.60
N ALA A 63 -9.07 -10.43 -0.17
CA ALA A 63 -8.93 -9.03 0.21
C ALA A 63 -10.28 -8.41 0.56
N ASN A 64 -11.28 -8.53 -0.33
CA ASN A 64 -12.63 -8.03 -0.06
C ASN A 64 -13.31 -8.75 1.13
N SER A 65 -13.04 -10.04 1.34
CA SER A 65 -13.53 -10.74 2.54
C SER A 65 -12.92 -10.16 3.82
N LYS A 66 -11.61 -9.86 3.81
CA LYS A 66 -10.91 -9.29 4.96
C LYS A 66 -11.34 -7.85 5.25
N ILE A 67 -11.56 -7.04 4.21
CA ILE A 67 -12.10 -5.68 4.33
C ILE A 67 -13.46 -5.73 5.05
N ARG A 68 -14.38 -6.58 4.59
CA ARG A 68 -15.73 -6.72 5.19
C ARG A 68 -15.71 -7.21 6.63
N GLU A 69 -14.77 -8.07 6.99
CA GLU A 69 -14.61 -8.55 8.37
C GLU A 69 -14.25 -7.41 9.34
N GLN A 70 -13.47 -6.43 8.87
CA GLN A 70 -13.00 -5.32 9.68
C GLN A 70 -13.98 -4.13 9.77
N GLU A 71 -14.73 -3.85 8.69
CA GLU A 71 -15.57 -2.64 8.59
C GLU A 71 -16.85 -2.66 9.46
N LYS A 72 -17.12 -3.71 10.25
CA LYS A 72 -18.19 -3.85 11.29
C LYS A 72 -19.47 -2.98 11.10
N GLY A 73 -20.01 -2.90 9.90
CA GLY A 73 -21.21 -2.11 9.62
C GLY A 73 -21.18 -1.34 8.30
N ASP A 74 -20.00 -0.94 7.82
CA ASP A 74 -19.87 -0.31 6.51
C ASP A 74 -19.68 -1.36 5.40
N LYS A 75 -20.48 -1.26 4.35
CA LYS A 75 -20.43 -2.17 3.18
C LYS A 75 -19.27 -1.83 2.23
N PHE A 76 -18.20 -1.23 2.75
CA PHE A 76 -17.08 -0.85 1.92
C PHE A 76 -16.40 -2.10 1.34
N GLN A 77 -16.19 -2.08 0.03
CA GLN A 77 -15.49 -3.12 -0.70
C GLN A 77 -14.82 -2.50 -1.93
N ILE A 78 -13.71 -3.09 -2.35
CA ILE A 78 -13.06 -2.75 -3.60
C ILE A 78 -13.93 -3.32 -4.72
N SER A 79 -14.54 -2.42 -5.51
CA SER A 79 -15.41 -2.80 -6.63
C SER A 79 -14.62 -3.16 -7.88
N ASP A 80 -13.49 -2.49 -8.10
CA ASP A 80 -12.59 -2.71 -9.22
C ASP A 80 -11.15 -2.55 -8.75
N ALA A 81 -10.37 -3.62 -8.85
CA ALA A 81 -8.96 -3.63 -8.46
C ALA A 81 -8.12 -2.58 -9.20
N ARG A 82 -8.52 -2.16 -10.41
CA ARG A 82 -7.78 -1.16 -11.19
C ARG A 82 -8.12 0.28 -10.81
N LYS A 83 -9.21 0.50 -10.07
CA LYS A 83 -9.61 1.82 -9.58
C LYS A 83 -9.02 2.17 -8.22
N VAL A 84 -8.27 1.25 -7.61
CA VAL A 84 -7.59 1.55 -6.37
C VAL A 84 -6.43 2.49 -6.62
N LYS A 85 -6.15 3.33 -5.63
CA LYS A 85 -5.00 4.22 -5.63
C LYS A 85 -4.00 3.76 -4.58
N ILE A 86 -2.73 3.66 -4.96
CA ILE A 86 -1.67 3.29 -4.03
C ILE A 86 -1.04 4.56 -3.46
N VAL A 87 -1.01 4.66 -2.13
CA VAL A 87 -0.46 5.82 -1.42
C VAL A 87 0.65 5.34 -0.49
N PHE A 88 1.86 5.82 -0.70
CA PHE A 88 2.98 5.58 0.22
C PHE A 88 3.11 6.77 1.18
N GLY A 89 2.75 6.56 2.44
CA GLY A 89 2.89 7.53 3.52
C GLY A 89 4.20 7.32 4.28
N ILE A 90 5.09 8.30 4.21
CA ILE A 90 6.37 8.28 4.94
C ILE A 90 6.22 9.16 6.17
N ILE A 91 6.34 8.56 7.36
CA ILE A 91 6.23 9.29 8.63
C ILE A 91 7.59 9.88 8.96
N SER A 92 7.66 11.20 9.10
CA SER A 92 8.91 11.93 9.40
C SER A 92 8.64 13.20 10.20
N LYS A 93 9.72 13.82 10.72
CA LYS A 93 9.65 15.12 11.40
C LYS A 93 9.52 16.31 10.43
N ASP A 94 9.68 16.09 9.13
CA ASP A 94 9.49 17.14 8.14
C ASP A 94 8.01 17.58 8.12
N THR A 95 7.77 18.85 7.81
CA THR A 95 6.42 19.43 7.63
C THR A 95 6.04 19.60 6.17
N ASP A 96 7.00 19.38 5.25
CA ASP A 96 6.76 19.46 3.81
C ASP A 96 5.76 18.37 3.37
N SER A 97 4.98 18.64 2.33
CA SER A 97 4.00 17.68 1.81
C SER A 97 4.65 16.46 1.15
N LEU A 98 5.85 16.63 0.61
CA LEU A 98 6.67 15.58 0.01
C LEU A 98 7.79 15.17 0.96
N PRO A 99 8.03 13.86 1.15
CA PRO A 99 9.04 13.40 2.09
C PRO A 99 10.45 13.59 1.52
N LYS A 100 11.38 14.06 2.36
CA LYS A 100 12.80 14.16 2.01
C LYS A 100 13.47 12.80 2.15
N ILE A 101 13.47 12.03 1.05
CA ILE A 101 14.07 10.68 1.03
C ILE A 101 15.43 10.65 0.31
N PRO A 102 16.35 9.73 0.68
CA PRO A 102 17.63 9.55 0.01
C PRO A 102 17.51 9.19 -1.47
N PHE A 103 18.58 9.40 -2.24
CA PHE A 103 18.61 9.12 -3.68
C PHE A 103 18.17 7.69 -4.02
N PHE A 104 18.70 6.68 -3.32
CA PHE A 104 18.32 5.28 -3.56
C PHE A 104 16.82 5.01 -3.32
N SER A 105 16.23 5.65 -2.32
CA SER A 105 14.79 5.57 -2.08
C SER A 105 13.97 6.22 -3.19
N LYS A 106 14.45 7.33 -3.78
CA LYS A 106 13.81 7.94 -4.96
C LYS A 106 13.83 7.00 -6.16
N VAL A 107 14.97 6.34 -6.40
CA VAL A 107 15.13 5.35 -7.48
C VAL A 107 14.19 4.16 -7.25
N ALA A 108 14.18 3.60 -6.03
CA ALA A 108 13.28 2.52 -5.66
C ALA A 108 11.80 2.90 -5.85
N PHE A 109 11.40 4.09 -5.38
CA PHE A 109 10.05 4.61 -5.59
C PHE A 109 9.70 4.77 -7.07
N ARG A 110 10.62 5.28 -7.89
CA ARG A 110 10.43 5.40 -9.35
C ARG A 110 10.14 4.03 -9.98
N HIS A 111 10.89 2.99 -9.62
CA HIS A 111 10.66 1.64 -10.13
C HIS A 111 9.30 1.09 -9.68
N ALA A 112 8.98 1.22 -8.40
CA ALA A 112 7.68 0.80 -7.86
C ALA A 112 6.52 1.51 -8.56
N LYS A 113 6.60 2.84 -8.69
CA LYS A 113 5.61 3.66 -9.41
C LYS A 113 5.45 3.21 -10.86
N SER A 114 6.55 3.04 -11.60
CA SER A 114 6.49 2.64 -13.01
C SER A 114 5.83 1.28 -13.18
N ARG A 115 6.14 0.34 -12.29
CA ARG A 115 5.58 -1.01 -12.29
C ARG A 115 4.06 -0.99 -12.00
N LEU A 116 3.63 -0.30 -10.96
CA LEU A 116 2.21 -0.14 -10.63
C LEU A 116 1.42 0.59 -11.74
N GLN A 117 2.01 1.61 -12.35
CA GLN A 117 1.40 2.32 -13.49
C GLN A 117 1.22 1.42 -14.71
N ALA A 118 2.12 0.46 -14.93
CA ALA A 118 1.96 -0.55 -15.99
C ALA A 118 0.75 -1.48 -15.75
N PHE A 119 0.32 -1.65 -14.49
CA PHE A 119 -0.94 -2.31 -14.13
C PHE A 119 -2.17 -1.38 -14.21
N GLY A 120 -1.99 -0.12 -14.61
CA GLY A 120 -3.05 0.87 -14.74
C GLY A 120 -3.46 1.56 -13.44
N LEU A 121 -2.61 1.49 -12.41
CA LEU A 121 -2.91 2.04 -11.08
C LEU A 121 -2.37 3.46 -10.90
N ASP A 122 -3.10 4.29 -10.15
CA ASP A 122 -2.61 5.58 -9.68
C ASP A 122 -1.72 5.39 -8.44
N VAL A 123 -0.62 6.12 -8.37
CA VAL A 123 0.39 5.99 -7.31
C VAL A 123 0.84 7.37 -6.84
N SER A 124 0.79 7.57 -5.53
CA SER A 124 1.27 8.80 -4.89
C SER A 124 2.14 8.51 -3.68
N ILE A 125 2.95 9.49 -3.31
CA ILE A 125 3.79 9.48 -2.11
C ILE A 125 3.47 10.74 -1.32
N LYS A 126 3.32 10.61 0.00
CA LYS A 126 3.00 11.70 0.90
C LYS A 126 3.89 11.63 2.14
N ASN A 127 4.28 12.79 2.64
CA ASN A 127 4.85 12.87 3.98
C ASN A 127 3.72 12.91 5.01
N ILE A 128 3.96 12.28 6.16
CA ILE A 128 3.07 12.33 7.33
C ILE A 128 3.90 12.89 8.46
N HIS A 129 3.48 14.05 8.96
CA HIS A 129 4.20 14.73 10.04
C HIS A 129 4.01 13.99 11.37
N ASP A 130 5.12 13.57 11.98
CA ASP A 130 5.13 13.04 13.35
C ASP A 130 5.28 14.19 14.35
N ALA A 131 4.21 14.48 15.09
CA ALA A 131 4.15 15.59 16.05
C ALA A 131 4.65 15.21 17.47
N ARG A 132 5.26 14.03 17.63
CA ARG A 132 5.79 13.52 18.89
C ARG A 132 7.22 13.95 19.20
#